data_AF-A0A923NRT2-F1
#
_entry.id   AF-A0A923NRT2-F1
#
_cell.length_a   1.000
_cell.length_b   1.000
_cell.length_c   1.000
_cell.angle_alpha   90.00
_cell.angle_beta   90.00
_cell.angle_gamma   90.00
#
_symmetry.space_group_name_H-M   'P 1'
#
loop_
_entity.id
_entity.type
_entity.pdbx_description
1 polymer ?
#
loop_
_entity_poly.entity_id
_entity_poly.type
_entity_poly.pdbx_seq_one_letter_code
_entity_poly.pdbx_strand_id
1 'polypeptide(L)'
;MYDPDYRNPFYIANLLKFGINTTEVTDLPPMSHASINFSLDDNFYGLTQASSNKLFQESCNNLETNEYMKKSNPKTSIQYTYALKVPEKEYEQTKIFVENYINNYKINFQTSQLFGITMFSINRKFFTSKQKQQFGTVDYPKEGSKEEKKITENDDFKPEENFTCSTFIGYTLQNNVESIRFWFNKNNVNYKYIIVSDIVFFPGMQLLFYSTWDQYCSTAKAFVDKYPEFAKYLNN
;
A
#
# COMPACT_ATOMS: atom_id res chain seq x y z
N MET A 1 -13.45 -19.79 -8.95
CA MET A 1 -12.68 -20.69 -9.85
C MET A 1 -11.39 -21.06 -9.13
N TYR A 2 -11.07 -22.35 -9.02
CA TYR A 2 -9.89 -22.87 -8.29
C TYR A 2 -8.63 -22.56 -9.11
N ASP A 3 -7.80 -21.63 -8.63
CA ASP A 3 -6.52 -21.31 -9.26
C ASP A 3 -5.38 -21.97 -8.45
N PRO A 4 -4.83 -23.11 -8.92
CA PRO A 4 -3.81 -23.87 -8.21
C PRO A 4 -2.48 -23.11 -8.05
N ASP A 5 -2.23 -22.06 -8.84
CA ASP A 5 -1.00 -21.30 -8.74
C ASP A 5 -0.94 -20.47 -7.44
N TYR A 6 -2.06 -19.95 -6.95
CA TYR A 6 -2.08 -19.14 -5.72
C TYR A 6 -2.02 -19.94 -4.42
N ARG A 7 -2.22 -21.26 -4.44
CA ARG A 7 -2.03 -22.14 -3.27
C ARG A 7 -0.72 -22.90 -3.29
N ASN A 8 0.03 -22.84 -4.38
CA ASN A 8 1.35 -23.46 -4.45
C ASN A 8 2.32 -22.71 -3.51
N PRO A 9 2.91 -23.36 -2.49
CA PRO A 9 3.86 -22.69 -1.59
C PRO A 9 5.09 -22.13 -2.34
N PHE A 10 5.38 -22.65 -3.53
CA PHE A 10 6.47 -22.21 -4.41
C PHE A 10 6.04 -21.13 -5.41
N TYR A 11 4.77 -20.74 -5.43
CA TYR A 11 4.35 -19.59 -6.23
C TYR A 11 5.01 -18.33 -5.70
N ILE A 12 5.48 -17.49 -6.61
CA ILE A 12 6.31 -16.34 -6.30
C ILE A 12 5.64 -15.42 -5.27
N ALA A 13 4.33 -15.20 -5.38
CA ALA A 13 3.59 -14.39 -4.41
C ALA A 13 3.54 -15.03 -3.02
N ASN A 14 3.52 -16.36 -2.91
CA ASN A 14 3.50 -17.06 -1.63
C ASN A 14 4.87 -17.12 -0.96
N LEU A 15 5.95 -17.27 -1.74
CA LEU A 15 7.31 -17.13 -1.24
C LEU A 15 7.58 -15.70 -0.75
N LEU A 16 7.07 -14.71 -1.47
CA LEU A 16 7.16 -13.29 -1.09
C LEU A 16 6.29 -12.99 0.15
N LYS A 17 5.07 -13.54 0.25
CA LYS A 17 4.24 -13.47 1.46
C LYS A 17 4.89 -14.15 2.66
N PHE A 18 5.52 -15.31 2.47
CA PHE A 18 6.24 -16.02 3.52
C PHE A 18 7.47 -15.23 3.99
N GLY A 19 8.24 -14.67 3.04
CA GLY A 19 9.35 -13.77 3.33
C GLY A 19 8.91 -12.53 4.11
N ILE A 20 7.83 -11.85 3.70
CA ILE A 20 7.27 -10.69 4.41
C ILE A 20 6.76 -11.08 5.80
N ASN A 21 5.98 -12.17 5.92
CA ASN A 21 5.45 -12.66 7.20
C ASN A 21 6.56 -13.01 8.20
N THR A 22 7.60 -13.71 7.75
CA THR A 22 8.74 -14.09 8.61
C THR A 22 9.62 -12.90 9.02
N THR A 23 9.46 -11.75 8.37
CA THR A 23 10.29 -10.54 8.57
C THR A 23 9.52 -9.36 9.14
N GLU A 24 8.26 -9.60 9.54
CA GLU A 24 7.41 -8.63 10.22
C GLU A 24 8.10 -8.15 11.51
N VAL A 25 8.37 -6.86 11.60
CA VAL A 25 8.99 -6.21 12.78
C VAL A 25 7.94 -5.45 13.61
N THR A 26 6.70 -5.41 13.12
CA THR A 26 5.59 -4.73 13.76
C THR A 26 4.82 -5.70 14.64
N ASP A 27 4.12 -5.18 15.66
CA ASP A 27 3.18 -5.98 16.45
C ASP A 27 1.86 -6.25 15.70
N LEU A 28 1.77 -5.82 14.43
CA LEU A 28 0.62 -6.09 13.58
C LEU A 28 0.74 -7.46 12.93
N PRO A 29 -0.40 -8.11 12.62
CA PRO A 29 -0.38 -9.29 11.79
C PRO A 29 0.23 -8.96 10.41
N PRO A 30 0.87 -9.94 9.75
CA PRO A 30 1.42 -9.78 8.41
C PRO A 30 0.39 -9.24 7.43
N MET A 31 0.66 -8.06 6.88
CA MET A 31 -0.22 -7.41 5.91
C MET A 31 0.24 -7.69 4.48
N SER A 32 -0.68 -8.08 3.59
CA SER A 32 -0.32 -8.53 2.23
C SER A 32 -0.73 -7.58 1.10
N HIS A 33 -1.50 -6.54 1.41
CA HIS A 33 -1.92 -5.53 0.44
C HIS A 33 -2.22 -4.19 1.12
N ALA A 34 -2.00 -3.10 0.38
CA ALA A 34 -2.33 -1.74 0.80
C ALA A 34 -3.04 -1.02 -0.35
N SER A 35 -3.95 -0.12 0.00
CA SER A 35 -4.60 0.78 -0.93
C SER A 35 -4.77 2.15 -0.31
N ILE A 36 -5.03 3.16 -1.15
CA ILE A 36 -5.26 4.54 -0.70
C ILE A 36 -6.63 5.02 -1.18
N ASN A 37 -7.33 5.73 -0.29
CA ASN A 37 -8.56 6.44 -0.62
C ASN A 37 -8.39 7.94 -0.30
N PHE A 38 -8.99 8.79 -1.12
CA PHE A 38 -9.10 10.24 -0.92
C PHE A 38 -10.48 10.64 -0.38
N SER A 39 -11.57 9.98 -0.78
CA SER A 39 -12.92 10.30 -0.29
C SER A 39 -13.26 9.70 1.08
N LEU A 40 -12.39 8.86 1.67
CA LEU A 40 -12.66 8.06 2.88
C LEU A 40 -13.91 7.16 2.78
N ASP A 41 -14.47 7.03 1.58
CA ASP A 41 -15.53 6.09 1.27
C ASP A 41 -14.98 4.66 1.12
N ASP A 42 -15.80 3.73 0.63
CA ASP A 42 -15.36 2.35 0.50
C ASP A 42 -14.56 2.10 -0.77
N ASN A 43 -14.37 3.13 -1.59
CA ASN A 43 -13.72 3.01 -2.88
C ASN A 43 -12.25 3.40 -2.78
N PHE A 44 -11.34 2.47 -3.01
CA PHE A 44 -9.92 2.69 -2.84
C PHE A 44 -9.14 2.43 -4.14
N TYR A 45 -8.04 3.14 -4.32
CA TYR A 45 -7.08 2.91 -5.40
C TYR A 45 -6.02 1.90 -4.93
N GLY A 46 -5.99 0.74 -5.57
CA GLY A 46 -5.08 -0.36 -5.22
C GLY A 46 -4.24 -0.85 -6.40
N LEU A 47 -3.02 -1.33 -6.10
CA LEU A 47 -2.18 -2.08 -7.04
C LEU A 47 -2.10 -3.54 -6.63
N THR A 48 -2.79 -4.42 -7.37
CA THR A 48 -2.90 -5.84 -7.05
C THR A 48 -2.08 -6.68 -8.03
N GLN A 49 -1.27 -7.62 -7.50
CA GLN A 49 -0.40 -8.51 -8.29
C GLN A 49 -1.15 -9.41 -9.29
N ALA A 50 -2.46 -9.62 -9.08
CA ALA A 50 -3.30 -10.56 -9.80
C ALA A 50 -4.11 -9.98 -10.97
N SER A 51 -4.06 -8.66 -11.22
CA SER A 51 -4.86 -8.03 -12.28
C SER A 51 -4.02 -7.71 -13.53
N SER A 52 -4.61 -7.88 -14.71
CA SER A 52 -4.01 -7.55 -16.01
C SER A 52 -3.96 -6.05 -16.31
N ASN A 53 -4.64 -5.21 -15.49
CA ASN A 53 -4.60 -3.73 -15.52
C ASN A 53 -4.47 -3.18 -14.08
N LYS A 54 -3.39 -2.44 -13.80
CA LYS A 54 -3.20 -0.97 -13.59
C LYS A 54 -4.09 -0.32 -12.53
N LEU A 55 -3.48 0.39 -11.57
CA LEU A 55 -4.11 1.10 -10.43
C LEU A 55 -5.59 1.39 -10.67
N PHE A 56 -6.46 0.68 -9.97
CA PHE A 56 -7.89 0.70 -10.21
C PHE A 56 -8.64 0.95 -8.91
N GLN A 57 -9.83 1.53 -9.06
CA GLN A 57 -10.73 1.77 -7.95
C GLN A 57 -11.46 0.45 -7.62
N GLU A 58 -11.29 -0.05 -6.41
CA GLU A 58 -11.98 -1.20 -5.85
C GLU A 58 -12.91 -0.76 -4.73
N SER A 59 -13.99 -1.51 -4.44
CA SER A 59 -14.89 -1.22 -3.31
C SER A 59 -14.82 -2.31 -2.25
N CYS A 60 -14.72 -1.94 -0.96
CA CYS A 60 -14.78 -2.87 0.17
C CYS A 60 -16.14 -3.59 0.29
N ASN A 61 -17.20 -3.01 -0.27
CA ASN A 61 -18.56 -3.53 -0.12
C ASN A 61 -18.94 -4.59 -1.17
N ASN A 62 -18.07 -4.80 -2.17
CA ASN A 62 -18.37 -5.72 -3.27
C ASN A 62 -17.36 -6.87 -3.36
N LEU A 63 -17.58 -7.88 -2.52
CA LEU A 63 -16.78 -9.11 -2.48
C LEU A 63 -16.82 -9.90 -3.80
N GLU A 64 -17.89 -9.73 -4.59
CA GLU A 64 -18.11 -10.49 -5.82
C GLU A 64 -17.39 -9.90 -7.04
N THR A 65 -16.98 -8.63 -7.01
CA THR A 65 -16.31 -7.97 -8.14
C THR A 65 -14.85 -7.63 -7.87
N ASN A 66 -14.44 -7.54 -6.59
CA ASN A 66 -13.06 -7.25 -6.23
C ASN A 66 -12.13 -8.46 -6.44
N GLU A 67 -11.16 -8.34 -7.34
CA GLU A 67 -10.24 -9.42 -7.73
C GLU A 67 -9.31 -9.87 -6.59
N TYR A 68 -8.94 -8.97 -5.69
CA TYR A 68 -8.15 -9.32 -4.50
C TYR A 68 -9.00 -10.07 -3.46
N MET A 69 -10.22 -9.59 -3.19
CA MET A 69 -11.12 -10.18 -2.20
C MET A 69 -11.68 -11.53 -2.65
N LYS A 70 -11.95 -11.73 -3.95
CA LYS A 70 -12.35 -13.03 -4.53
C LYS A 70 -11.38 -14.18 -4.19
N LYS A 71 -10.11 -13.86 -3.97
CA LYS A 71 -9.05 -14.83 -3.67
C LYS A 71 -8.77 -14.97 -2.17
N SER A 72 -9.50 -14.23 -1.34
CA SER A 72 -9.34 -14.17 0.10
C SER A 72 -10.50 -14.91 0.80
N ASN A 73 -10.27 -15.42 2.01
CA ASN A 73 -11.37 -15.98 2.82
C ASN A 73 -11.99 -14.83 3.62
N PRO A 74 -13.23 -14.41 3.31
CA PRO A 74 -13.80 -13.20 3.88
C PRO A 74 -13.99 -13.27 5.40
N LYS A 75 -14.04 -14.48 5.99
CA LYS A 75 -14.20 -14.70 7.44
C LYS A 75 -12.91 -14.63 8.24
N THR A 76 -11.76 -14.76 7.58
CA THR A 76 -10.44 -14.85 8.25
C THR A 76 -9.46 -13.79 7.78
N SER A 77 -9.70 -13.20 6.61
CA SER A 77 -8.89 -12.11 6.08
C SER A 77 -9.26 -10.81 6.79
N ILE A 78 -8.29 -10.26 7.52
CA ILE A 78 -8.43 -9.03 8.30
C ILE A 78 -8.02 -7.84 7.43
N GLN A 79 -8.77 -6.75 7.52
CA GLN A 79 -8.36 -5.44 7.04
C GLN A 79 -8.26 -4.45 8.19
N TYR A 80 -7.44 -3.43 7.99
CA TYR A 80 -7.28 -2.31 8.90
C TYR A 80 -7.48 -1.02 8.11
N THR A 81 -8.38 -0.17 8.58
CA THR A 81 -8.67 1.13 7.97
C THR A 81 -7.97 2.21 8.77
N TYR A 82 -7.04 2.90 8.13
CA TYR A 82 -6.32 4.03 8.72
C TYR A 82 -6.70 5.33 8.01
N ALA A 83 -6.64 6.44 8.75
CA ALA A 83 -6.74 7.79 8.20
C ALA A 83 -5.46 8.58 8.50
N LEU A 84 -5.07 9.42 7.54
CA LEU A 84 -4.02 10.41 7.71
C LEU A 84 -4.65 11.79 7.56
N LYS A 85 -4.66 12.57 8.64
CA LYS A 85 -5.15 13.95 8.61
C LYS A 85 -4.10 14.85 7.97
N VAL A 86 -4.47 15.52 6.87
CA VAL A 86 -3.62 16.48 6.16
C VAL A 86 -4.36 17.81 5.96
N PRO A 87 -3.67 18.93 5.74
CA PRO A 87 -4.28 20.16 5.26
C PRO A 87 -5.04 19.96 3.95
N GLU A 88 -6.14 20.69 3.75
CA GLU A 88 -6.98 20.61 2.54
C GLU A 88 -6.18 20.82 1.24
N LYS A 89 -5.19 21.72 1.26
CA LYS A 89 -4.29 21.94 0.13
C LYS A 89 -3.49 20.69 -0.23
N GLU A 90 -2.92 19.99 0.76
CA GLU A 90 -2.15 18.76 0.51
C GLU A 90 -3.07 17.64 0.02
N TYR A 91 -4.29 17.56 0.56
CA TYR A 91 -5.31 16.63 0.11
C TYR A 91 -5.62 16.79 -1.38
N GLU A 92 -6.01 18.00 -1.81
CA GLU A 92 -6.35 18.27 -3.21
C GLU A 92 -5.14 18.06 -4.14
N GLN A 93 -3.94 18.47 -3.72
CA GLN A 93 -2.72 18.23 -4.48
C GLN A 93 -2.41 16.74 -4.64
N THR A 94 -2.56 15.95 -3.58
CA THR A 94 -2.32 14.51 -3.61
C THR A 94 -3.32 13.81 -4.53
N LYS A 95 -4.60 14.22 -4.47
CA LYS A 95 -5.64 13.69 -5.34
C LYS A 95 -5.33 13.98 -6.81
N ILE A 96 -5.05 15.24 -7.16
CA ILE A 96 -4.67 15.65 -8.52
C ILE A 96 -3.41 14.90 -8.98
N PHE A 97 -2.43 14.73 -8.10
CA PHE A 97 -1.21 13.99 -8.39
C PHE A 97 -1.49 12.54 -8.78
N VAL A 98 -2.33 11.83 -8.02
CA VAL A 98 -2.70 10.44 -8.32
C VAL A 98 -3.55 10.36 -9.59
N GLU A 99 -4.53 11.24 -9.77
CA GLU A 99 -5.35 11.30 -10.99
C GLU A 99 -4.49 11.55 -12.23
N ASN A 100 -3.53 12.48 -12.15
CA ASN A 100 -2.55 12.73 -13.21
C ASN A 100 -1.72 11.47 -13.52
N TYR A 101 -1.29 10.74 -12.49
CA TYR A 101 -0.51 9.51 -12.67
C TYR A 101 -1.34 8.40 -13.34
N ILE A 102 -2.59 8.22 -12.93
CA ILE A 102 -3.54 7.27 -13.55
C ILE A 102 -3.77 7.62 -15.02
N ASN A 103 -4.00 8.90 -15.29
CA ASN A 103 -4.42 9.35 -16.61
C ASN A 103 -3.25 9.41 -17.59
N ASN A 104 -2.02 9.69 -17.13
CA ASN A 104 -0.89 9.98 -18.02
C ASN A 104 0.23 8.94 -17.99
N TYR A 105 0.21 7.97 -17.08
CA TYR A 105 1.24 6.93 -16.99
C TYR A 105 0.68 5.52 -17.17
N LYS A 106 1.54 4.61 -17.62
CA LYS A 106 1.28 3.17 -17.60
C LYS A 106 1.91 2.59 -16.32
N ILE A 107 1.08 2.45 -15.29
CA ILE A 107 1.49 1.89 -13.99
C ILE A 107 1.41 0.37 -14.03
N ASN A 108 2.54 -0.33 -13.83
CA ASN A 108 2.58 -1.78 -13.73
C ASN A 108 2.95 -2.24 -12.31
N PHE A 109 2.42 -3.40 -11.90
CA PHE A 109 2.81 -4.02 -10.64
C PHE A 109 4.22 -4.62 -10.74
N GLN A 110 5.17 -4.13 -9.94
CA GLN A 110 6.57 -4.54 -10.03
C GLN A 110 6.88 -5.79 -9.18
N THR A 111 6.55 -6.98 -9.68
CA THR A 111 6.83 -8.24 -8.98
C THR A 111 8.32 -8.43 -8.63
N SER A 112 9.24 -7.97 -9.50
CA SER A 112 10.68 -8.05 -9.23
C SER A 112 11.12 -7.20 -8.04
N GLN A 113 10.42 -6.10 -7.76
CA GLN A 113 10.70 -5.24 -6.59
C GLN A 113 10.39 -5.97 -5.30
N LEU A 114 9.38 -6.85 -5.28
CA LEU A 114 9.03 -7.62 -4.09
C LEU A 114 10.19 -8.50 -3.61
N PHE A 115 11.03 -9.02 -4.51
CA PHE A 115 12.25 -9.74 -4.11
C PHE A 115 13.23 -8.84 -3.39
N GLY A 116 13.49 -7.64 -3.92
CA GLY A 116 14.35 -6.65 -3.28
C GLY A 116 13.82 -6.24 -1.90
N ILE A 117 12.51 -6.00 -1.80
CA ILE A 117 11.81 -5.71 -0.55
C ILE A 117 11.92 -6.89 0.44
N THR A 118 11.77 -8.12 -0.04
CA THR A 118 11.85 -9.33 0.80
C THR A 118 13.25 -9.51 1.36
N MET A 119 14.29 -9.43 0.52
CA MET A 119 15.68 -9.53 0.96
C MET A 119 16.06 -8.40 1.92
N PHE A 120 15.58 -7.18 1.65
CA PHE A 120 15.74 -6.05 2.56
C PHE A 120 15.08 -6.33 3.92
N SER A 121 13.87 -6.88 3.93
CA SER A 121 13.13 -7.19 5.16
C SER A 121 13.82 -8.31 5.97
N ILE A 122 14.37 -9.33 5.30
CA ILE A 122 15.19 -10.39 5.92
C ILE A 122 16.42 -9.78 6.60
N ASN A 123 17.15 -8.91 5.89
CA ASN A 123 18.30 -8.19 6.42
C ASN A 123 17.93 -7.32 7.62
N ARG A 124 16.83 -6.57 7.51
CA ARG A 124 16.30 -5.74 8.60
C ARG A 124 15.97 -6.57 9.84
N LYS A 125 15.28 -7.70 9.71
CA LYS A 125 14.83 -8.51 10.85
C LYS A 125 15.94 -9.30 11.54
N PHE A 126 16.77 -10.00 10.76
CA PHE A 126 17.70 -10.99 11.29
C PHE A 126 19.13 -10.48 11.44
N PHE A 127 19.53 -9.50 10.63
CA PHE A 127 20.93 -9.06 10.52
C PHE A 127 21.16 -7.62 10.97
N THR A 128 20.11 -6.95 11.48
CA THR A 128 20.20 -5.59 12.04
C THR A 128 19.88 -5.61 13.53
N SER A 129 20.59 -4.81 14.34
CA SER A 129 20.35 -4.73 15.79
C SER A 129 18.93 -4.27 16.09
N LYS A 130 18.31 -4.76 17.17
CA LYS A 130 16.90 -4.46 17.53
C LYS A 130 16.56 -2.96 17.51
N GLN A 131 17.47 -2.11 17.97
CA GLN A 131 17.30 -0.65 17.98
C GLN A 131 17.25 -0.02 16.56
N LYS A 132 17.75 -0.74 15.55
CA LYS A 132 17.78 -0.36 14.14
C LYS A 132 16.86 -1.21 13.26
N GLN A 133 15.99 -2.03 13.86
CA GLN A 133 14.99 -2.82 13.11
C GLN A 133 13.79 -1.96 12.69
N GLN A 134 13.61 -0.79 13.33
CA GLN A 134 12.60 0.20 12.94
C GLN A 134 13.00 0.93 11.65
N PHE A 135 11.99 1.34 10.89
CA PHE A 135 12.13 1.97 9.58
C PHE A 135 13.08 3.19 9.63
N GLY A 136 13.91 3.35 8.59
CA GLY A 136 14.79 4.51 8.46
C GLY A 136 16.12 4.48 9.22
N THR A 137 16.58 3.29 9.62
CA THR A 137 17.88 3.15 10.31
C THR A 137 18.80 2.09 9.69
N VAL A 138 18.38 1.51 8.55
CA VAL A 138 19.06 0.43 7.83
C VAL A 138 19.72 0.99 6.57
N ASP A 139 20.90 0.47 6.23
CA ASP A 139 21.54 0.78 4.96
C ASP A 139 20.75 0.16 3.81
N TYR A 140 20.31 1.01 2.88
CA TYR A 140 19.62 0.54 1.67
C TYR A 140 20.62 -0.11 0.72
N PRO A 141 20.20 -1.15 -0.04
CA PRO A 141 21.01 -1.67 -1.13
C PRO A 141 21.39 -0.51 -2.06
N LYS A 142 22.67 -0.40 -2.41
CA LYS A 142 23.12 0.60 -3.40
C LYS A 142 22.32 0.38 -4.68
N GLU A 143 21.48 1.34 -5.02
CA GLU A 143 20.78 1.31 -6.30
C GLU A 143 21.85 1.39 -7.39
N GLY A 144 21.94 0.36 -8.24
CA GLY A 144 22.63 0.52 -9.52
C GLY A 144 21.96 1.69 -10.23
N SER A 145 22.74 2.65 -10.71
CA SER A 145 22.27 3.86 -11.38
C SER A 145 21.24 3.48 -12.46
N LYS A 146 19.96 3.64 -12.16
CA LYS A 146 18.93 3.63 -13.19
C LYS A 146 18.87 5.04 -13.72
N GLU A 147 19.26 5.21 -14.97
CA GLU A 147 19.07 6.46 -15.69
C GLU A 147 17.60 6.87 -15.58
N GLU A 148 17.38 8.07 -15.04
CA GLU A 148 16.08 8.73 -15.13
C GLU A 148 15.77 8.90 -16.61
N LYS A 149 14.76 8.18 -17.11
CA LYS A 149 14.29 8.36 -18.47
C LYS A 149 13.73 9.77 -18.60
N LYS A 150 14.40 10.61 -19.39
CA LYS A 150 13.86 11.91 -19.80
C LYS A 150 12.57 11.68 -20.58
N ILE A 151 11.50 12.32 -20.12
CA ILE A 151 10.22 12.38 -20.82
C ILE A 151 10.45 13.18 -22.11
N THR A 152 10.28 12.54 -23.26
CA THR A 152 10.22 13.22 -24.56
C THR A 152 8.77 13.49 -24.89
N GLU A 153 8.44 14.76 -25.13
CA GLU A 153 7.12 15.24 -25.54
C GLU A 153 6.72 14.58 -26.87
N ASN A 154 5.85 13.57 -26.80
CA ASN A 154 5.09 13.03 -27.92
C ASN A 154 3.76 12.51 -27.38
N ASP A 155 2.66 13.02 -27.94
CA ASP A 155 1.31 13.04 -27.33
C ASP A 155 0.56 11.69 -27.24
N ASP A 156 1.20 10.55 -27.51
CA ASP A 156 0.59 9.22 -27.35
C ASP A 156 1.40 8.25 -26.47
N PHE A 157 2.60 8.63 -26.02
CA PHE A 157 3.45 7.77 -25.20
C PHE A 157 3.25 8.07 -23.70
N LYS A 158 2.45 7.24 -23.03
CA LYS A 158 2.40 7.25 -21.56
C LYS A 158 3.69 6.61 -21.01
N PRO A 159 4.50 7.31 -20.22
CA PRO A 159 5.69 6.71 -19.61
C PRO A 159 5.30 5.52 -18.73
N GLU A 160 6.13 4.46 -18.76
CA GLU A 160 5.91 3.27 -17.94
C GLU A 160 6.54 3.43 -16.56
N GLU A 161 5.72 3.22 -15.53
CA GLU A 161 6.11 3.36 -14.14
C GLU A 161 5.79 2.08 -13.38
N ASN A 162 6.63 1.73 -12.42
CA ASN A 162 6.60 0.42 -11.79
C ASN A 162 6.57 0.58 -10.27
N PHE A 163 5.51 0.05 -9.65
CA PHE A 163 5.33 0.10 -8.20
C PHE A 163 4.76 -1.21 -7.68
N THR A 164 4.93 -1.42 -6.37
CA THR A 164 4.08 -2.33 -5.59
C THR A 164 3.03 -1.47 -4.86
N CYS A 165 2.02 -2.09 -4.24
CA CYS A 165 0.99 -1.36 -3.48
C CYS A 165 1.59 -0.41 -2.42
N SER A 166 2.51 -0.90 -1.59
CA SER A 166 3.13 -0.12 -0.51
C SER A 166 4.08 0.95 -1.02
N THR A 167 4.84 0.66 -2.08
CA THR A 167 5.80 1.63 -2.64
C THR A 167 5.10 2.75 -3.40
N PHE A 168 3.94 2.49 -4.00
CA PHE A 168 3.09 3.54 -4.59
C PHE A 168 2.55 4.50 -3.53
N ILE A 169 2.03 3.97 -2.41
CA ILE A 169 1.55 4.81 -1.30
C ILE A 169 2.69 5.64 -0.72
N GLY A 170 3.85 5.01 -0.47
CA GLY A 170 5.05 5.71 -0.01
C GLY A 170 5.47 6.83 -0.94
N TYR A 171 5.51 6.56 -2.25
CA TYR A 171 5.83 7.56 -3.28
C TYR A 171 4.84 8.72 -3.29
N THR A 172 3.54 8.44 -3.30
CA THR A 172 2.48 9.45 -3.32
C THR A 172 2.56 10.36 -2.09
N LEU A 173 2.66 9.78 -0.89
CA LEU A 173 2.69 10.55 0.36
C LEU A 173 4.00 11.32 0.53
N GLN A 174 5.16 10.75 0.17
CA GLN A 174 6.44 11.44 0.24
C GLN A 174 6.48 12.69 -0.66
N ASN A 175 5.80 12.67 -1.80
CA ASN A 175 5.80 13.82 -2.73
C ASN A 175 4.81 14.92 -2.35
N ASN A 176 3.69 14.56 -1.70
CA ASN A 176 2.55 15.48 -1.53
C ASN A 176 2.20 15.85 -0.08
N VAL A 177 2.70 15.10 0.91
CA VAL A 177 2.42 15.34 2.34
C VAL A 177 3.71 15.76 3.05
N GLU A 178 3.76 17.01 3.54
CA GLU A 178 5.00 17.61 4.05
C GLU A 178 5.55 16.87 5.28
N SER A 179 4.66 16.49 6.20
CA SER A 179 5.03 15.76 7.42
C SER A 179 5.68 14.41 7.11
N ILE A 180 5.16 13.70 6.10
CA ILE A 180 5.70 12.44 5.60
C ILE A 180 7.04 12.68 4.93
N ARG A 181 7.14 13.63 4.01
CA ARG A 181 8.40 13.98 3.33
C ARG A 181 9.51 14.32 4.31
N PHE A 182 9.22 15.15 5.32
CA PHE A 182 10.18 15.51 6.35
C PHE A 182 10.63 14.29 7.15
N TRP A 183 9.71 13.42 7.54
CA TRP A 183 10.04 12.19 8.25
C TRP A 183 10.86 11.23 7.38
N PHE A 184 10.56 11.11 6.08
CA PHE A 184 11.35 10.32 5.16
C PHE A 184 12.79 10.83 5.09
N ASN A 185 12.97 12.13 4.88
CA ASN A 185 14.31 12.73 4.81
C ASN A 185 15.08 12.60 6.12
N LYS A 186 14.43 12.89 7.26
CA LYS A 186 15.06 12.83 8.59
C LYS A 186 15.53 11.42 8.94
N ASN A 187 14.77 10.41 8.54
CA ASN A 187 15.07 9.01 8.82
C ASN A 187 15.64 8.29 7.59
N ASN A 188 16.16 9.01 6.59
CA ASN A 188 16.75 8.42 5.37
C ASN A 188 15.86 7.32 4.71
N VAL A 189 14.55 7.48 4.69
CA VAL A 189 13.62 6.44 4.23
C VAL A 189 13.58 6.40 2.71
N ASN A 190 13.79 5.22 2.13
CA ASN A 190 13.57 4.97 0.70
C ASN A 190 12.20 4.31 0.46
N TYR A 191 11.32 5.00 -0.25
CA TYR A 191 9.97 4.51 -0.53
C TYR A 191 9.92 3.19 -1.29
N LYS A 192 10.97 2.86 -2.05
CA LYS A 192 11.06 1.64 -2.87
C LYS A 192 11.19 0.35 -2.05
N TYR A 193 11.41 0.46 -0.75
CA TYR A 193 11.61 -0.67 0.17
C TYR A 193 10.55 -0.75 1.28
N ILE A 194 9.47 0.03 1.17
CA ILE A 194 8.35 0.00 2.12
C ILE A 194 7.57 -1.30 1.98
N ILE A 195 7.39 -2.03 3.07
CA ILE A 195 6.40 -3.10 3.18
C ILE A 195 5.06 -2.53 3.65
N VAL A 196 3.97 -3.26 3.39
CA VAL A 196 2.60 -2.83 3.70
C VAL A 196 2.44 -2.41 5.16
N SER A 197 2.97 -3.19 6.10
CA SER A 197 2.87 -2.90 7.53
C SER A 197 3.66 -1.68 7.97
N ASP A 198 4.66 -1.22 7.21
CA ASP A 198 5.42 -0.01 7.58
C ASP A 198 4.56 1.27 7.48
N ILE A 199 3.51 1.26 6.65
CA ILE A 199 2.61 2.41 6.41
C ILE A 199 1.98 2.89 7.72
N VAL A 200 1.75 2.00 8.68
CA VAL A 200 1.11 2.32 9.96
C VAL A 200 1.98 3.22 10.85
N PHE A 201 3.29 3.26 10.60
CA PHE A 201 4.22 4.11 11.34
C PHE A 201 4.43 5.48 10.72
N PHE A 202 3.77 5.75 9.58
CA PHE A 202 3.84 7.08 8.98
C PHE A 202 3.28 8.12 9.97
N PRO A 203 3.97 9.27 10.13
CA PRO A 203 3.53 10.29 11.07
C PRO A 203 2.06 10.70 10.85
N GLY A 204 1.27 10.66 11.91
CA GLY A 204 -0.13 11.08 11.87
C GLY A 204 -1.12 10.01 11.36
N MET A 205 -0.65 8.81 11.05
CA MET A 205 -1.54 7.69 10.72
C MET A 205 -2.35 7.28 11.96
N GLN A 206 -3.68 7.23 11.82
CA GLN A 206 -4.62 6.89 12.89
C GLN A 206 -5.48 5.71 12.48
N LEU A 207 -5.51 4.67 13.31
CA LEU A 207 -6.42 3.54 13.11
C LEU A 207 -7.86 4.00 13.37
N LEU A 208 -8.73 3.83 12.37
CA LEU A 208 -10.16 4.04 12.54
C LEU A 208 -10.79 2.77 13.13
N PHE A 209 -10.66 1.64 12.41
CA PHE A 209 -11.18 0.34 12.81
C PHE A 209 -10.47 -0.79 12.06
N TYR A 210 -10.69 -2.02 12.51
CA TYR A 210 -10.28 -3.23 11.81
C TYR A 210 -11.44 -4.23 11.80
N SER A 211 -11.54 -5.04 10.76
CA SER A 211 -12.58 -6.04 10.63
C SER A 211 -12.12 -7.20 9.76
N THR A 212 -12.84 -8.30 9.79
CA THR A 212 -12.83 -9.23 8.65
C THR A 212 -13.61 -8.63 7.49
N TRP A 213 -13.40 -9.12 6.27
CA TRP A 213 -14.13 -8.61 5.10
C TRP A 213 -15.65 -8.81 5.22
N ASP A 214 -16.11 -9.92 5.80
CA ASP A 214 -17.55 -10.17 6.00
C ASP A 214 -18.19 -9.29 7.08
N GLN A 215 -17.40 -8.71 7.99
CA GLN A 215 -17.85 -7.83 9.06
C GLN A 215 -17.60 -6.35 8.77
N TYR A 216 -17.14 -6.00 7.57
CA TYR A 216 -16.77 -4.62 7.26
C TYR A 216 -17.93 -3.65 7.47
N CYS A 217 -19.09 -3.86 6.83
CA CYS A 217 -20.20 -2.93 6.89
C CYS A 217 -20.71 -2.74 8.33
N SER A 218 -20.83 -3.82 9.10
CA SER A 218 -21.28 -3.73 10.49
C SER A 218 -20.26 -3.02 11.39
N THR A 219 -18.96 -3.21 11.15
CA THR A 219 -17.89 -2.54 11.89
C THR A 219 -17.79 -1.05 11.52
N ALA A 220 -17.88 -0.71 10.24
CA ALA A 220 -17.90 0.65 9.74
C ALA A 220 -19.09 1.43 10.31
N LYS A 221 -20.27 0.80 10.33
CA LYS A 221 -21.47 1.37 10.97
C LYS A 221 -21.26 1.60 12.47
N ALA A 222 -20.75 0.61 13.21
CA ALA A 222 -20.47 0.77 14.64
C ALA A 222 -19.43 1.88 14.92
N PHE A 223 -18.47 2.08 14.01
CA PHE A 223 -17.54 3.19 14.07
C PHE A 223 -18.24 4.54 13.86
N VAL A 224 -19.10 4.65 12.84
CA VAL A 224 -19.91 5.87 12.57
C VAL A 224 -20.85 6.20 13.73
N ASP A 225 -21.50 5.20 14.31
CA ASP A 225 -22.38 5.39 15.47
C ASP A 225 -21.62 6.01 16.66
N LYS A 226 -20.33 5.69 16.78
CA LYS A 226 -19.44 6.26 17.81
C LYS A 226 -18.84 7.61 17.40
N TYR A 227 -18.61 7.83 16.11
CA TYR A 227 -17.99 9.03 15.54
C TYR A 227 -18.82 9.58 14.36
N PRO A 228 -19.95 10.28 14.66
CA PRO A 228 -20.93 10.67 13.64
C PRO A 228 -20.38 11.60 12.54
N GLU A 229 -19.26 12.29 12.79
CA GLU A 229 -18.57 13.11 11.81
C GLU A 229 -18.07 12.31 10.59
N PHE A 230 -17.93 10.98 10.72
CA PHE A 230 -17.53 10.09 9.64
C PHE A 230 -18.72 9.53 8.83
N ALA A 231 -19.96 9.82 9.21
CA ALA A 231 -21.16 9.29 8.53
C ALA A 231 -21.20 9.62 7.04
N LYS A 232 -20.70 10.78 6.63
CA LYS A 232 -20.65 11.18 5.21
C LYS A 232 -19.64 10.39 4.37
N TYR A 233 -18.77 9.62 5.01
CA TYR A 233 -17.71 8.85 4.37
C TYR A 233 -18.01 7.34 4.45
N LEU A 234 -18.45 6.85 5.60
CA LEU A 234 -18.53 5.41 5.90
C LEU A 234 -19.98 4.87 6.00
N ASN A 235 -21.00 5.63 5.60
CA ASN A 235 -22.39 5.17 5.64
C ASN A 235 -22.68 4.14 4.55
N ASN A 236 -22.68 2.86 4.92
CA ASN A 236 -23.33 1.77 4.19
C ASN A 236 -24.36 1.07 5.07
#